data_AF-A0A371MGI9-F1
#
_entry.id   AF-A0A371MGI9-F1
#
_cell.length_a   1.000
_cell.length_b   1.000
_cell.length_c   1.000
_cell.angle_alpha   90.00
_cell.angle_beta   90.00
_cell.angle_gamma   90.00
#
_symmetry.space_group_name_H-M   'P 1'
#
loop_
_entity.id
_entity.type
_entity.pdbx_description
1 polymer ?
#
loop_
_entity_poly.entity_id
_entity_poly.type
_entity_poly.pdbx_seq_one_letter_code
_entity_poly.pdbx_strand_id
1 'polypeptide(L)'
;MKPSGRLLFGDRDRVFDDVPPPYEYAVRHVREQFDRDAFHDAVDEPGAYVFFCVAPCNVGIDYDWERLPAVLGWTIWNGTKERLFPIDKAEQVFERLGLTPVNTFQKELHVRDFHPERLDIPDSAWYAGPAAGVIVENRRGGRALIEGPVLDEISDYEPIRGEPAELADELVTDARVGRAIKAVETSQKTPTTAEIHARVFEMIVREEYARLDSGRVDWEALRSAVGSVVAEKRGKLADN
;
A
#
# COMPACT_ATOMS: atom_id res chain seq x y z
N MET A 1 24.71 -17.44 13.57
CA MET A 1 23.31 -17.05 13.81
C MET A 1 22.60 -17.16 12.47
N LYS A 2 21.61 -18.04 12.31
CA LYS A 2 20.85 -18.08 11.04
C LYS A 2 20.09 -16.76 10.91
N PRO A 3 20.03 -16.13 9.72
CA PRO A 3 19.16 -14.98 9.51
C PRO A 3 17.75 -15.35 9.94
N SER A 4 17.04 -14.45 10.62
CA SER A 4 15.76 -14.76 11.28
C SER A 4 14.61 -15.07 10.31
N GLY A 5 14.84 -15.04 8.98
CA GLY A 5 13.82 -15.21 7.96
C GLY A 5 12.74 -14.12 7.98
N ARG A 6 12.95 -13.04 8.75
CA ARG A 6 11.99 -11.96 8.91
C ARG A 6 12.11 -10.97 7.76
N LEU A 7 10.96 -10.57 7.23
CA LEU A 7 10.86 -9.44 6.31
C LEU A 7 11.19 -8.15 7.07
N LEU A 8 12.10 -7.36 6.52
CA LEU A 8 12.42 -6.01 6.98
C LEU A 8 11.66 -5.01 6.11
N PHE A 9 11.16 -3.94 6.75
CA PHE A 9 10.36 -2.91 6.08
C PHE A 9 11.01 -1.56 6.31
N GLY A 10 10.88 -0.66 5.34
CA GLY A 10 11.44 0.68 5.41
C GLY A 10 10.83 1.58 4.33
N ASP A 11 11.14 2.86 4.44
CA ASP A 11 10.88 3.86 3.41
C ASP A 11 12.20 4.24 2.71
N ARG A 12 12.19 5.40 2.04
CA ARG A 12 13.37 5.94 1.37
C ARG A 12 14.52 6.24 2.33
N ASP A 13 14.22 6.59 3.56
CA ASP A 13 15.17 7.21 4.48
C ASP A 13 15.66 6.22 5.54
N ARG A 14 14.85 5.23 5.90
CA ARG A 14 15.17 4.29 6.98
C ARG A 14 14.46 2.94 6.90
N VAL A 15 15.08 1.96 7.53
CA VAL A 15 14.42 0.72 7.96
C VAL A 15 13.65 0.99 9.26
N PHE A 16 12.46 0.42 9.38
CA PHE A 16 11.59 0.59 10.53
C PHE A 16 11.93 -0.42 11.63
N ASP A 17 12.17 0.07 12.84
CA ASP A 17 12.11 -0.76 14.05
C ASP A 17 10.65 -1.06 14.39
N ASP A 18 9.83 -0.01 14.45
CA ASP A 18 8.37 -0.04 14.54
C ASP A 18 7.75 0.57 13.29
N VAL A 19 6.72 -0.08 12.74
CA VAL A 19 6.08 0.34 11.49
C VAL A 19 5.25 1.60 11.76
N PRO A 20 5.51 2.73 11.07
CA PRO A 20 4.69 3.93 11.24
C PRO A 20 3.24 3.69 10.77
N PRO A 21 2.24 4.33 11.41
CA PRO A 21 0.82 4.14 11.07
C PRO A 21 0.49 4.17 9.57
N PRO A 22 1.04 5.10 8.75
CA PRO A 22 0.77 5.13 7.31
C PRO A 22 1.17 3.87 6.54
N TYR A 23 2.09 3.08 7.06
CA TYR A 23 2.59 1.86 6.41
C TYR A 23 1.98 0.58 6.96
N GLU A 24 1.26 0.63 8.07
CA GLU A 24 0.77 -0.57 8.77
C GLU A 24 -0.13 -1.44 7.89
N TYR A 25 -1.03 -0.84 7.11
CA TYR A 25 -1.91 -1.56 6.18
C TYR A 25 -1.12 -2.35 5.12
N ALA A 26 -0.12 -1.70 4.51
CA ALA A 26 0.72 -2.32 3.49
C ALA A 26 1.61 -3.42 4.09
N VAL A 27 2.22 -3.17 5.25
CA VAL A 27 3.07 -4.14 5.94
C VAL A 27 2.29 -5.37 6.38
N ARG A 28 1.07 -5.19 6.91
CA ARG A 28 0.18 -6.31 7.23
C ARG A 28 -0.08 -7.15 6.00
N HIS A 29 -0.48 -6.52 4.90
CA HIS A 29 -0.76 -7.24 3.66
C HIS A 29 0.44 -8.04 3.16
N VAL A 30 1.64 -7.45 3.12
CA VAL A 30 2.85 -8.18 2.73
C VAL A 30 3.13 -9.35 3.69
N ARG A 31 2.96 -9.17 5.00
CA ARG A 31 3.17 -10.26 5.97
C ARG A 31 2.18 -11.41 5.77
N GLU A 32 0.96 -11.11 5.35
CA GLU A 32 -0.11 -12.09 5.14
C GLU A 32 -0.04 -12.80 3.78
N GLN A 33 0.36 -12.10 2.72
CA GLN A 33 0.27 -12.60 1.35
C GLN A 33 1.63 -13.04 0.76
N PHE A 34 2.75 -12.49 1.23
CA PHE A 34 4.05 -12.80 0.64
C PHE A 34 4.44 -14.26 0.91
N ASP A 35 4.62 -15.04 -0.16
CA ASP A 35 5.07 -16.42 -0.10
C ASP A 35 6.57 -16.51 0.23
N ARG A 36 6.86 -16.51 1.54
CA ARG A 36 8.24 -16.54 2.05
C ARG A 36 8.96 -17.84 1.71
N ASP A 37 8.22 -18.95 1.69
CA ASP A 37 8.79 -20.27 1.44
C ASP A 37 9.18 -20.37 -0.04
N ALA A 38 8.30 -19.97 -0.95
CA ALA A 38 8.61 -19.92 -2.38
C ALA A 38 9.78 -18.96 -2.69
N PHE A 39 9.88 -17.83 -1.98
CA PHE A 39 11.01 -16.92 -2.13
C PHE A 39 12.31 -17.56 -1.64
N HIS A 40 12.31 -18.12 -0.44
CA HIS A 40 13.48 -18.74 0.18
C HIS A 40 14.00 -19.93 -0.65
N ASP A 41 13.11 -20.72 -1.24
CA ASP A 41 13.49 -21.86 -2.09
C ASP A 41 14.06 -21.43 -3.46
N ALA A 42 13.76 -20.20 -3.91
CA ALA A 42 14.17 -19.70 -5.22
C ALA A 42 15.53 -18.99 -5.23
N VAL A 43 16.08 -18.60 -4.06
CA VAL A 43 17.31 -17.80 -3.98
C VAL A 43 18.26 -18.30 -2.89
N ASP A 44 19.57 -18.28 -3.19
CA ASP A 44 20.61 -18.74 -2.25
C ASP A 44 20.79 -17.78 -1.06
N GLU A 45 20.65 -16.47 -1.30
CA GLU A 45 20.82 -15.41 -0.29
C GLU A 45 19.62 -14.45 -0.30
N PRO A 46 18.53 -14.76 0.44
CA PRO A 46 17.34 -13.91 0.50
C PRO A 46 17.61 -12.47 0.92
N GLY A 47 18.60 -12.27 1.81
CA GLY A 47 18.99 -10.95 2.32
C GLY A 47 19.65 -10.03 1.29
N ALA A 48 20.06 -10.55 0.14
CA ALA A 48 20.61 -9.75 -0.95
C ALA A 48 19.53 -9.03 -1.78
N TYR A 49 18.24 -9.26 -1.51
CA TYR A 49 17.14 -8.71 -2.30
C TYR A 49 16.36 -7.64 -1.55
N VAL A 50 16.05 -6.55 -2.24
CA VAL A 50 15.16 -5.49 -1.74
C VAL A 50 14.00 -5.33 -2.71
N PHE A 51 12.78 -5.44 -2.19
CA PHE A 51 11.55 -5.25 -2.95
C PHE A 51 11.09 -3.80 -2.75
N PHE A 52 10.96 -3.05 -3.84
CA PHE A 52 10.41 -1.71 -3.83
C PHE A 52 8.94 -1.78 -4.23
N CYS A 53 8.10 -1.19 -3.39
CA CYS A 53 6.66 -1.16 -3.58
C CYS A 53 6.11 0.24 -3.34
N VAL A 54 4.91 0.48 -3.86
CA VAL A 54 4.09 1.65 -3.55
C VAL A 54 3.03 1.21 -2.53
N ALA A 55 2.93 1.91 -1.41
CA ALA A 55 1.84 1.75 -0.44
C ALA A 55 0.80 2.85 -0.72
N PRO A 56 -0.32 2.55 -1.41
CA PRO A 56 -1.25 3.59 -1.83
C PRO A 56 -2.02 4.15 -0.63
N CYS A 57 -2.00 5.47 -0.48
CA CYS A 57 -2.76 6.22 0.52
C CYS A 57 -3.55 7.34 -0.14
N ASN A 58 -4.53 7.87 0.58
CA ASN A 58 -5.37 8.95 0.11
C ASN A 58 -4.55 10.24 0.09
N VAL A 59 -4.22 10.67 -1.12
CA VAL A 59 -3.68 11.99 -1.45
C VAL A 59 -4.75 12.81 -2.18
N GLY A 60 -6.00 12.51 -1.83
CA GLY A 60 -7.34 12.86 -2.34
C GLY A 60 -7.59 12.78 -3.83
N ILE A 61 -7.00 11.74 -4.38
CA ILE A 61 -7.68 10.97 -5.39
C ILE A 61 -8.70 10.06 -4.70
N ASP A 62 -9.94 10.08 -5.17
CA ASP A 62 -11.00 9.16 -4.72
C ASP A 62 -10.81 7.78 -5.36
N TYR A 63 -9.88 7.01 -4.77
CA TYR A 63 -9.60 5.66 -5.23
C TYR A 63 -10.77 4.71 -4.96
N ASP A 64 -10.90 3.69 -5.81
CA ASP A 64 -11.70 2.49 -5.51
C ASP A 64 -10.99 1.68 -4.41
N TRP A 65 -11.21 2.08 -3.15
CA TRP A 65 -10.56 1.49 -1.97
C TRP A 65 -10.87 0.02 -1.74
N GLU A 66 -11.98 -0.48 -2.30
CA GLU A 66 -12.33 -1.90 -2.24
C GLU A 66 -11.50 -2.72 -3.21
N ARG A 67 -11.15 -2.16 -4.37
CA ARG A 67 -10.35 -2.83 -5.40
C ARG A 67 -8.86 -2.59 -5.27
N LEU A 68 -8.43 -1.43 -4.77
CA LEU A 68 -7.04 -1.00 -4.73
C LEU A 68 -6.19 -1.83 -3.75
N PRO A 69 -5.16 -2.55 -4.22
CA PRO A 69 -4.26 -3.33 -3.39
C PRO A 69 -3.62 -2.50 -2.28
N ALA A 70 -3.40 -3.14 -1.13
CA ALA A 70 -2.71 -2.52 0.02
C ALA A 70 -1.28 -2.08 -0.33
N VAL A 71 -0.67 -2.74 -1.31
CA VAL A 71 0.67 -2.51 -1.79
C VAL A 71 0.74 -2.88 -3.27
N LEU A 72 1.48 -2.12 -4.06
CA LEU A 72 1.77 -2.41 -5.46
C LEU A 72 3.27 -2.62 -5.64
N GLY A 73 3.67 -3.80 -6.10
CA GLY A 73 5.07 -4.13 -6.36
C GLY A 73 5.61 -3.38 -7.57
N TRP A 74 6.75 -2.70 -7.43
CA TRP A 74 7.33 -1.91 -8.52
C TRP A 74 8.58 -2.57 -9.11
N THR A 75 9.64 -2.74 -8.33
CA THR A 75 10.92 -3.26 -8.83
C THR A 75 11.66 -3.99 -7.71
N ILE A 76 12.67 -4.78 -8.08
CA ILE A 76 13.46 -5.56 -7.14
C ILE A 76 14.94 -5.24 -7.36
N TRP A 77 15.67 -4.92 -6.30
CA TRP A 77 17.12 -4.85 -6.31
C TRP A 77 17.71 -6.22 -5.98
N ASN A 78 18.74 -6.60 -6.73
CA ASN A 78 19.56 -7.77 -6.46
C ASN A 78 20.97 -7.30 -6.11
N GLY A 79 21.33 -7.42 -4.84
CA GLY A 79 22.62 -7.06 -4.29
C GLY A 79 23.77 -7.94 -4.79
N THR A 80 23.52 -9.22 -5.06
CA THR A 80 24.55 -10.12 -5.64
C THR A 80 24.99 -9.69 -7.04
N LYS A 81 24.08 -9.09 -7.82
CA LYS A 81 24.34 -8.59 -9.19
C LYS A 81 24.45 -7.07 -9.28
N GLU A 82 24.32 -6.39 -8.15
CA GLU A 82 24.30 -4.93 -8.00
C GLU A 82 23.43 -4.22 -9.07
N ARG A 83 22.22 -4.73 -9.29
CA ARG A 83 21.30 -4.16 -10.28
C ARG A 83 19.84 -4.41 -9.97
N LEU A 84 18.99 -3.55 -10.53
CA LEU A 84 17.55 -3.76 -10.53
C LEU A 84 17.15 -4.87 -11.51
N PHE A 85 16.08 -5.57 -11.17
CA PHE A 85 15.41 -6.48 -12.09
C PHE A 85 14.76 -5.67 -13.23
N PRO A 86 14.80 -6.19 -14.47
CA PRO A 86 13.96 -5.67 -15.54
C PRO A 86 12.48 -5.70 -15.12
N ILE A 87 11.70 -4.70 -15.51
CA ILE A 87 10.31 -4.54 -15.05
C ILE A 87 9.45 -5.80 -15.26
N ASP A 88 9.55 -6.44 -16.43
CA ASP A 88 8.80 -7.68 -16.73
C ASP A 88 9.15 -8.83 -15.79
N LYS A 89 10.42 -8.89 -15.36
CA LYS A 89 10.87 -9.92 -14.44
C LYS A 89 10.43 -9.58 -13.01
N ALA A 90 10.46 -8.32 -12.62
CA ALA A 90 9.97 -7.90 -11.32
C ALA A 90 8.46 -8.19 -11.18
N GLU A 91 7.67 -7.87 -12.20
CA GLU A 91 6.22 -8.15 -12.29
C GLU A 91 5.93 -9.63 -12.03
N GLN A 92 6.55 -10.53 -12.80
CA GLN A 92 6.38 -11.99 -12.63
C GLN A 92 6.77 -12.48 -11.22
N VAL A 93 7.80 -11.87 -10.62
CA VAL A 93 8.22 -12.25 -9.27
C VAL A 93 7.21 -11.78 -8.24
N PHE A 94 6.66 -10.57 -8.34
CA PHE A 94 5.61 -10.11 -7.43
C PHE A 94 4.38 -11.02 -7.50
N GLU A 95 3.89 -11.31 -8.72
CA GLU A 95 2.73 -12.19 -8.92
C GLU A 95 2.96 -13.58 -8.32
N ARG A 96 4.13 -14.18 -8.58
CA ARG A 96 4.48 -15.50 -8.06
C ARG A 96 4.58 -15.52 -6.53
N LEU A 97 4.94 -14.41 -5.91
CA LEU A 97 5.05 -14.27 -4.46
C LEU A 97 3.76 -13.77 -3.80
N GLY A 98 2.65 -13.71 -4.55
CA GLY A 98 1.34 -13.35 -4.01
C GLY A 98 1.11 -11.85 -3.84
N LEU A 99 1.90 -10.99 -4.49
CA LEU A 99 1.75 -9.54 -4.45
C LEU A 99 1.35 -8.98 -5.81
N THR A 100 0.46 -7.99 -5.82
CA THR A 100 0.04 -7.31 -7.04
C THR A 100 1.13 -6.32 -7.51
N PRO A 101 1.63 -6.41 -8.75
CA PRO A 101 2.55 -5.41 -9.29
C PRO A 101 1.82 -4.13 -9.70
N VAL A 102 2.57 -3.04 -9.91
CA VAL A 102 2.07 -1.84 -10.60
C VAL A 102 1.61 -2.20 -12.02
N ASN A 103 0.60 -1.48 -12.53
CA ASN A 103 0.04 -1.77 -13.85
C ASN A 103 1.06 -1.51 -14.97
N THR A 104 1.22 -2.50 -15.86
CA THR A 104 1.90 -2.28 -17.13
C THR A 104 0.90 -1.85 -18.20
N PHE A 105 1.06 -0.64 -18.74
CA PHE A 105 0.19 -0.13 -19.81
C PHE A 105 0.61 -0.61 -21.20
N GLN A 106 1.91 -0.71 -21.44
CA GLN A 106 2.45 -1.08 -22.74
C GLN A 106 3.83 -1.74 -22.60
N LYS A 107 4.10 -2.74 -23.44
CA LYS A 107 5.39 -3.42 -23.53
C LYS A 107 5.97 -3.30 -24.94
N GLU A 108 7.29 -3.35 -25.02
CA GLU A 108 8.05 -3.49 -26.27
C GLU A 108 7.79 -2.40 -27.33
N LEU A 109 7.63 -1.15 -26.91
CA LEU A 109 7.52 -0.03 -27.86
C LEU A 109 8.88 0.23 -28.55
N HIS A 110 8.85 0.35 -29.88
CA HIS A 110 10.04 0.66 -30.64
C HIS A 110 10.44 2.12 -30.42
N VAL A 111 11.74 2.40 -30.23
CA VAL A 111 12.25 3.76 -29.90
C VAL A 111 11.77 4.83 -30.88
N ARG A 112 11.70 4.49 -32.18
CA ARG A 112 11.20 5.36 -33.25
C ARG A 112 9.75 5.84 -33.04
N ASP A 113 8.95 5.06 -32.31
CA ASP A 113 7.53 5.27 -32.08
C ASP A 113 7.27 5.82 -30.66
N PHE A 114 8.32 5.97 -29.84
CA PHE A 114 8.24 6.54 -28.50
C PHE A 114 8.63 8.01 -28.53
N HIS A 115 7.65 8.88 -28.28
CA HIS A 115 7.83 10.33 -28.20
C HIS A 115 7.37 10.79 -26.80
N PRO A 116 8.28 10.98 -25.83
CA PRO A 116 7.90 11.25 -24.45
C PRO A 116 7.07 12.54 -24.32
N GLU A 117 7.44 13.59 -25.05
CA GLU A 117 6.69 14.86 -25.15
C GLU A 117 5.29 14.76 -25.78
N ARG A 118 4.90 13.61 -26.34
CA ARG A 118 3.57 13.36 -26.94
C ARG A 118 2.82 12.23 -26.26
N LEU A 119 3.34 11.73 -25.13
CA LEU A 119 2.73 10.63 -24.43
C LEU A 119 1.55 11.15 -23.62
N ASP A 120 0.35 10.73 -24.01
CA ASP A 120 -0.83 10.91 -23.17
C ASP A 120 -0.74 9.95 -21.98
N ILE A 121 -0.96 10.47 -20.77
CA ILE A 121 -0.95 9.67 -19.56
C ILE A 121 -2.16 8.75 -19.57
N PRO A 122 -1.97 7.42 -19.48
CA PRO A 122 -3.07 6.47 -19.54
C PRO A 122 -3.98 6.56 -18.32
N ASP A 123 -5.21 6.08 -18.47
CA ASP A 123 -6.17 6.00 -17.37
C ASP A 123 -5.68 5.06 -16.27
N SER A 124 -5.93 5.45 -15.02
CA SER A 124 -5.66 4.66 -13.85
C SER A 124 -6.58 3.43 -13.80
N ALA A 125 -6.02 2.30 -13.36
CA ALA A 125 -6.80 1.11 -13.07
C ALA A 125 -7.55 1.18 -11.73
N TRP A 126 -7.39 2.26 -10.95
CA TRP A 126 -7.83 2.32 -9.54
C TRP A 126 -8.78 3.47 -9.21
N TYR A 127 -9.08 4.34 -10.17
CA TYR A 127 -10.10 5.39 -10.08
C TYR A 127 -10.46 5.88 -11.49
N ALA A 128 -11.48 6.73 -11.60
CA ALA A 128 -11.83 7.37 -12.85
C ALA A 128 -10.94 8.61 -13.10
N GLY A 129 -9.88 8.44 -13.88
CA GLY A 129 -8.99 9.53 -14.27
C GLY A 129 -7.60 9.06 -14.72
N PRO A 130 -6.74 9.98 -15.18
CA PRO A 130 -5.39 9.66 -15.64
C PRO A 130 -4.53 9.18 -14.48
N ALA A 131 -3.60 8.25 -14.70
CA ALA A 131 -2.64 7.83 -13.69
C ALA A 131 -1.78 9.00 -13.16
N ALA A 132 -1.19 8.82 -11.97
CA ALA A 132 -0.22 9.77 -11.40
C ALA A 132 1.00 10.04 -12.29
N GLY A 133 1.29 9.12 -13.20
CA GLY A 133 2.39 9.19 -14.14
C GLY A 133 2.72 7.81 -14.66
N VAL A 134 3.75 7.74 -15.48
CA VAL A 134 4.25 6.49 -16.05
C VAL A 134 5.76 6.38 -15.89
N ILE A 135 6.21 5.17 -15.56
CA ILE A 135 7.62 4.84 -15.50
C ILE A 135 7.98 4.18 -16.83
N VAL A 136 8.93 4.77 -17.54
CA VAL A 136 9.45 4.23 -18.80
C VAL A 136 10.77 3.56 -18.51
N GLU A 137 10.89 2.29 -18.88
CA GLU A 137 12.14 1.52 -18.79
C GLU A 137 12.61 1.10 -20.18
N ASN A 138 13.90 1.31 -20.47
CA ASN A 138 14.52 0.78 -21.67
C ASN A 138 15.23 -0.56 -21.39
N ARG A 139 15.49 -1.34 -22.44
CA ARG A 139 16.13 -2.67 -22.33
C ARG A 139 17.54 -2.66 -21.72
N ARG A 140 18.18 -1.49 -21.61
CA ARG A 140 19.50 -1.33 -20.98
C ARG A 140 19.41 -0.96 -19.49
N GLY A 141 18.21 -0.90 -18.93
CA GLY A 141 17.96 -0.55 -17.53
C GLY A 141 17.88 0.95 -17.26
N GLY A 142 17.88 1.79 -18.29
CA GLY A 142 17.60 3.22 -18.13
C GLY A 142 16.12 3.44 -17.83
N ARG A 143 15.83 4.34 -16.88
CA ARG A 143 14.48 4.64 -16.41
C ARG A 143 14.21 6.14 -16.41
N ALA A 144 12.97 6.50 -16.70
CA ALA A 144 12.47 7.86 -16.57
C ALA A 144 11.06 7.83 -15.99
N LEU A 145 10.71 8.86 -15.22
CA LEU A 145 9.35 9.12 -14.78
C LEU A 145 8.79 10.25 -15.66
N ILE A 146 7.60 10.02 -16.21
CA ILE A 146 6.78 11.07 -16.83
C ILE A 146 5.61 11.29 -15.88
N GLU A 147 5.59 12.45 -15.26
CA GLU A 147 4.57 12.85 -14.30
C GLU A 147 3.27 13.21 -15.00
N GLY A 148 2.14 12.82 -14.42
CA GLY A 148 0.83 13.16 -14.92
C GLY A 148 0.29 14.45 -14.31
N PRO A 149 -0.67 15.10 -14.99
CA PRO A 149 -1.23 16.39 -14.55
C PRO A 149 -1.92 16.30 -13.19
N VAL A 150 -2.41 15.11 -12.81
CA VAL A 150 -3.04 14.90 -11.50
C VAL A 150 -2.10 15.24 -10.34
N LEU A 151 -0.78 15.12 -10.51
CA LEU A 151 0.18 15.48 -9.45
C LEU A 151 0.22 16.97 -9.16
N ASP A 152 -0.06 17.82 -10.17
CA ASP A 152 -0.18 19.27 -10.00
C ASP A 152 -1.52 19.65 -9.34
N GLU A 153 -2.53 18.78 -9.47
CA GLU A 153 -3.89 18.97 -8.96
C GLU A 153 -4.12 18.32 -7.59
N ILE A 154 -3.13 17.63 -7.02
CA ILE A 154 -3.19 17.16 -5.62
C ILE A 154 -3.21 18.40 -4.71
N SER A 155 -4.42 18.82 -4.39
CA SER A 155 -4.78 20.09 -3.76
C SER A 155 -5.06 19.93 -2.27
N ASP A 156 -4.87 21.03 -1.55
CA ASP A 156 -5.29 21.33 -0.17
C ASP A 156 -6.57 20.60 0.27
N TYR A 157 -6.43 19.46 0.94
CA TYR A 157 -7.54 18.88 1.70
C TYR A 157 -7.74 19.68 2.97
N GLU A 158 -8.99 19.91 3.35
CA GLU A 158 -9.28 20.44 4.68
C GLU A 158 -8.77 19.44 5.71
N PRO A 159 -7.77 19.84 6.52
CA PRO A 159 -7.20 18.94 7.51
C PRO A 159 -8.25 18.54 8.52
N ILE A 160 -8.29 17.25 8.87
CA ILE A 160 -9.13 16.80 9.96
C ILE A 160 -8.46 17.23 11.27
N ARG A 161 -9.17 18.06 12.04
CA ARG A 161 -8.75 18.52 13.36
C ARG A 161 -9.89 18.28 14.34
N GLY A 162 -9.55 17.88 15.55
CA GLY A 162 -10.54 17.62 16.59
C GLY A 162 -9.97 16.72 17.66
N GLU A 163 -10.78 16.48 18.69
CA GLU A 163 -10.42 15.54 19.73
C GLU A 163 -10.46 14.10 19.17
N PRO A 164 -9.51 13.22 19.54
CA PRO A 164 -9.43 11.86 19.00
C PRO A 164 -10.73 11.05 19.09
N ALA A 165 -11.54 11.27 20.14
CA ALA A 165 -12.84 10.62 20.31
C ALA A 165 -13.85 11.04 19.24
N GLU A 166 -13.94 12.34 18.94
CA GLU A 166 -14.84 12.88 17.91
C GLU A 166 -14.43 12.37 16.52
N LEU A 167 -13.12 12.35 16.26
CA LEU A 167 -12.58 11.81 15.01
C LEU A 167 -12.87 10.31 14.88
N ALA A 168 -12.75 9.55 15.96
CA ALA A 168 -13.08 8.12 15.93
C ALA A 168 -14.56 7.88 15.66
N ASP A 169 -15.46 8.66 16.26
CA ASP A 169 -16.90 8.55 16.02
C ASP A 169 -17.27 8.83 14.56
N GLU A 170 -16.62 9.81 13.93
CA GLU A 170 -16.82 10.13 12.50
C GLU A 170 -16.22 9.06 11.58
N LEU A 171 -14.97 8.65 11.85
CA LEU A 171 -14.18 7.85 10.91
C LEU A 171 -14.44 6.34 11.03
N VAL A 172 -14.93 5.86 12.17
CA VAL A 172 -15.30 4.44 12.35
C VAL A 172 -16.70 4.21 11.75
N THR A 173 -16.74 3.89 10.47
CA THR A 173 -17.99 3.58 9.76
C THR A 173 -18.31 2.09 9.80
N ASP A 174 -19.60 1.75 9.70
CA ASP A 174 -20.05 0.35 9.64
C ASP A 174 -19.46 -0.38 8.42
N ALA A 175 -19.23 0.34 7.32
CA ALA A 175 -18.57 -0.18 6.12
C ALA A 175 -17.11 -0.59 6.41
N ARG A 176 -16.34 0.23 7.13
CA ARG A 176 -14.96 -0.11 7.53
C ARG A 176 -14.93 -1.29 8.50
N VAL A 177 -15.83 -1.33 9.48
CA VAL A 177 -15.96 -2.46 10.42
C VAL A 177 -16.32 -3.76 9.66
N GLY A 178 -17.28 -3.70 8.74
CA GLY A 178 -17.67 -4.84 7.91
C GLY A 178 -16.53 -5.36 7.03
N ARG A 179 -15.78 -4.47 6.37
CA ARG A 179 -14.58 -4.84 5.59
C ARG A 179 -13.51 -5.48 6.46
N ALA A 180 -13.29 -4.96 7.67
CA ALA A 180 -12.34 -5.54 8.62
C ALA A 180 -12.74 -6.96 9.05
N ILE A 181 -14.01 -7.20 9.38
CA ILE A 181 -14.54 -8.53 9.73
C ILE A 181 -14.33 -9.50 8.57
N LYS A 182 -14.78 -9.13 7.37
CA LYS A 182 -14.66 -9.96 6.16
C LYS A 182 -13.22 -10.34 5.85
N ALA A 183 -12.27 -9.42 6.04
CA ALA A 183 -10.85 -9.68 5.81
C ALA A 183 -10.27 -10.74 6.77
N VAL A 184 -10.70 -10.72 8.04
CA VAL A 184 -10.27 -11.71 9.03
C VAL A 184 -10.87 -13.08 8.74
N GLU A 185 -12.15 -13.13 8.39
CA GLU A 185 -12.86 -14.37 8.04
C GLU A 185 -12.29 -15.03 6.78
N THR A 186 -11.94 -14.22 5.76
CA THR A 186 -11.27 -14.70 4.54
C THR A 186 -9.94 -15.39 4.86
N SER A 187 -9.27 -14.96 5.94
CA SER A 187 -8.04 -15.59 6.43
C SER A 187 -8.30 -16.83 7.31
N GLN A 188 -9.53 -17.34 7.35
CA GLN A 188 -9.99 -18.48 8.16
C GLN A 188 -9.74 -18.32 9.66
N LYS A 189 -9.69 -17.08 10.15
CA LYS A 189 -9.52 -16.76 11.58
C LYS A 189 -10.85 -16.30 12.16
N THR A 190 -11.07 -16.57 13.44
CA THR A 190 -12.18 -15.97 14.18
C THR A 190 -11.89 -14.48 14.42
N PRO A 191 -12.78 -13.55 14.00
CA PRO A 191 -12.58 -12.13 14.25
C PRO A 191 -12.52 -11.83 15.75
N THR A 192 -11.44 -11.19 16.20
CA THR A 192 -11.32 -10.65 17.57
C THR A 192 -11.48 -9.14 17.54
N THR A 193 -11.85 -8.52 18.67
CA THR A 193 -12.07 -7.07 18.72
C THR A 193 -10.77 -6.33 18.45
N ALA A 194 -9.64 -6.84 18.97
CA ALA A 194 -8.33 -6.28 18.74
C ALA A 194 -7.91 -6.34 17.26
N GLU A 195 -8.19 -7.45 16.57
CA GLU A 195 -7.87 -7.59 15.15
C GLU A 195 -8.73 -6.66 14.27
N ILE A 196 -10.04 -6.58 14.57
CA ILE A 196 -10.95 -5.67 13.85
C ILE A 196 -10.53 -4.22 14.09
N HIS A 197 -10.25 -3.85 15.34
CA HIS A 197 -9.73 -2.52 15.70
C HIS A 197 -8.49 -2.17 14.89
N ALA A 198 -7.49 -3.05 14.87
CA ALA A 198 -6.26 -2.78 14.15
C ALA A 198 -6.49 -2.64 12.64
N ARG A 199 -7.42 -3.39 12.03
CA ARG A 199 -7.76 -3.25 10.60
C ARG A 199 -8.51 -1.97 10.30
N VAL A 200 -9.49 -1.60 11.13
CA VAL A 200 -10.24 -0.36 10.96
C VAL A 200 -9.31 0.85 11.07
N PHE A 201 -8.43 0.86 12.07
CA PHE A 201 -7.46 1.95 12.23
C PHE A 201 -6.58 2.08 11.00
N GLU A 202 -6.00 0.99 10.49
CA GLU A 202 -5.17 1.02 9.29
C GLU A 202 -5.92 1.49 8.04
N MET A 203 -7.19 1.11 7.87
CA MET A 203 -8.05 1.60 6.78
C MET A 203 -8.26 3.11 6.92
N ILE A 204 -8.55 3.63 8.12
CA ILE A 204 -8.71 5.07 8.37
C ILE A 204 -7.44 5.81 8.00
N VAL A 205 -6.27 5.37 8.51
CA VAL A 205 -5.00 6.04 8.24
C VAL A 205 -4.71 6.05 6.73
N ARG A 206 -4.96 4.95 6.03
CA ARG A 206 -4.75 4.85 4.58
C ARG A 206 -5.71 5.75 3.80
N GLU A 207 -7.00 5.69 4.11
CA GLU A 207 -8.08 6.32 3.35
C GLU A 207 -8.25 7.82 3.65
N GLU A 208 -7.70 8.31 4.76
CA GLU A 208 -7.75 9.72 5.16
C GLU A 208 -6.36 10.34 5.29
N TYR A 209 -5.32 9.68 4.77
CA TYR A 209 -3.91 10.00 5.03
C TYR A 209 -3.59 11.49 4.93
N ALA A 210 -3.82 12.12 3.78
CA ALA A 210 -3.47 13.53 3.58
C ALA A 210 -4.18 14.48 4.55
N ARG A 211 -5.44 14.17 4.91
CA ARG A 211 -6.23 14.97 5.88
C ARG A 211 -5.72 14.81 7.31
N LEU A 212 -5.32 13.59 7.69
CA LEU A 212 -4.79 13.29 9.02
C LEU A 212 -3.35 13.79 9.20
N ASP A 213 -2.51 13.64 8.17
CA ASP A 213 -1.11 14.10 8.16
C ASP A 213 -1.04 15.63 8.23
N SER A 214 -1.81 16.33 7.39
CA SER A 214 -1.93 17.79 7.44
C SER A 214 -2.56 18.28 8.76
N GLY A 215 -3.44 17.48 9.35
CA GLY A 215 -4.04 17.72 10.67
C GLY A 215 -3.09 17.53 11.84
N ARG A 216 -1.94 16.87 11.63
CA ARG A 216 -0.94 16.50 12.65
C ARG A 216 -1.57 15.77 13.83
N VAL A 217 -2.41 14.79 13.53
CA VAL A 217 -3.12 14.02 14.54
C VAL A 217 -2.16 13.26 15.46
N ASP A 218 -2.55 13.11 16.72
CA ASP A 218 -1.90 12.18 17.63
C ASP A 218 -2.36 10.75 17.27
N TRP A 219 -1.47 9.99 16.62
CA TRP A 219 -1.75 8.63 16.16
C TRP A 219 -2.07 7.67 17.29
N GLU A 220 -1.44 7.82 18.46
CA GLU A 220 -1.66 6.93 19.61
C GLU A 220 -3.03 7.20 20.22
N ALA A 221 -3.36 8.48 20.43
CA ALA A 221 -4.65 8.87 20.96
C ALA A 221 -5.79 8.51 20.00
N LEU A 222 -5.61 8.74 18.68
CA LEU A 222 -6.58 8.32 17.66
C LEU A 222 -6.76 6.81 17.64
N ARG A 223 -5.67 6.03 17.71
CA ARG A 223 -5.76 4.57 17.75
C ARG A 223 -6.55 4.10 18.95
N SER A 224 -6.30 4.67 20.13
CA SER A 224 -7.02 4.34 21.36
C SER A 224 -8.52 4.64 21.23
N ALA A 225 -8.87 5.82 20.71
CA ALA A 225 -10.25 6.23 20.47
C ALA A 225 -10.99 5.30 19.49
N VAL A 226 -10.37 4.97 18.35
CA VAL A 226 -10.92 4.01 17.37
C VAL A 226 -11.21 2.66 18.03
N GLY A 227 -10.34 2.18 18.92
CA GLY A 227 -10.54 0.93 19.64
C GLY A 227 -11.82 0.92 20.49
N SER A 228 -12.11 2.06 21.14
CA SER A 228 -13.31 2.22 21.97
C SER A 228 -14.59 2.16 21.13
N VAL A 229 -14.62 2.89 20.01
CA VAL A 229 -15.79 2.93 19.10
C VAL A 229 -16.02 1.57 18.41
N VAL A 230 -14.95 0.89 17.98
CA VAL A 230 -15.04 -0.45 17.38
C VAL A 230 -15.61 -1.46 18.37
N ALA A 231 -15.21 -1.42 19.64
CA ALA A 231 -15.74 -2.32 20.66
C ALA A 231 -17.25 -2.14 20.86
N GLU A 232 -17.73 -0.89 20.88
CA GLU A 232 -19.16 -0.59 20.99
C GLU A 232 -19.96 -1.08 19.78
N LYS A 233 -19.51 -0.75 18.56
CA LYS A 233 -20.19 -1.16 17.31
C LYS A 233 -20.23 -2.67 17.13
N ARG A 234 -19.15 -3.37 17.49
CA ARG A 234 -19.10 -4.82 17.41
C ARG A 234 -20.11 -5.49 18.36
N GLY A 235 -20.29 -4.95 19.58
CA GLY A 235 -21.32 -5.44 20.50
C GLY A 235 -22.72 -5.40 19.87
N LYS A 236 -23.06 -4.26 19.24
CA LYS A 236 -24.34 -4.07 18.55
C LYS A 236 -24.55 -5.02 17.35
N LEU A 237 -23.48 -5.42 16.67
CA LEU A 237 -23.52 -6.38 15.55
C LEU A 237 -23.64 -7.84 16.01
N ALA A 238 -23.24 -8.16 17.23
CA ALA A 238 -23.35 -9.52 17.79
C ALA A 238 -24.72 -9.79 18.43
N ASP A 239 -25.46 -8.73 18.78
CA ASP A 239 -26.79 -8.81 19.40
C ASP A 239 -27.96 -8.83 18.39
N ASN A 240 -27.66 -8.74 17.08
CA ASN A 240 -28.62 -8.84 15.96
C ASN A 240 -28.41 -10.13 15.16
#